data_AF-A0A7S2NLG2-F1
#
_entry.id   AF-A0A7S2NLG2-F1
#
_cell.length_a   1.000
_cell.length_b   1.000
_cell.length_c   1.000
_cell.angle_alpha   90.00
_cell.angle_beta   90.00
_cell.angle_gamma   90.00
#
_symmetry.space_group_name_H-M   'P 1'
#
loop_
_entity.id
_entity.type
_entity.pdbx_description
1 polymer ?
#
loop_
_entity_poly.entity_id
_entity_poly.type
_entity_poly.pdbx_seq_one_letter_code
_entity_poly.pdbx_strand_id
1 'polypeptide(L)'
;LSSLFTRLSAEPIAAASIGQVYKGELLDGRKVAVKVQRPNILDEIALDLHILRLLAPLQTRISNAVNKVPTYPEDIRLACDLVDEWGRGFVAESDYRYEAANTKAFRASMLERGL
;
A
#
# COMPACT_ATOMS: atom_id res chain seq x y z
N LEU A 1 -12.73 -0.26 -22.04
CA LEU A 1 -13.42 -1.00 -20.95
C LEU A 1 -14.43 -2.02 -21.47
N SER A 2 -15.30 -1.64 -22.42
CA SER A 2 -16.32 -2.51 -23.03
C SER A 2 -15.79 -3.76 -23.75
N SER A 3 -14.50 -3.83 -24.07
CA SER A 3 -13.86 -4.99 -24.69
C SER A 3 -13.49 -6.12 -23.71
N LEU A 4 -13.55 -5.87 -22.39
CA LEU A 4 -13.15 -6.84 -21.36
C LEU A 4 -14.27 -7.14 -20.36
N PHE A 5 -15.15 -6.17 -20.11
CA PHE A 5 -16.19 -6.26 -19.09
C PHE A 5 -17.59 -6.12 -19.70
N THR A 6 -18.51 -6.98 -19.29
CA THR A 6 -19.97 -6.78 -19.53
C THR A 6 -20.53 -5.75 -18.56
N ARG A 7 -20.01 -5.72 -17.33
CA ARG A 7 -20.44 -4.80 -16.28
C ARG A 7 -19.27 -4.43 -15.37
N LEU A 8 -19.25 -3.16 -14.93
CA LEU A 8 -18.40 -2.67 -13.85
C LEU A 8 -19.25 -1.77 -12.95
N SER A 9 -19.11 -1.87 -11.64
CA SER A 9 -19.83 -0.99 -10.70
C SER A 9 -19.33 0.45 -10.83
N ALA A 10 -20.24 1.42 -10.72
CA ALA A 10 -19.87 2.84 -10.70
C ALA A 10 -19.21 3.22 -9.37
N GLU A 11 -19.72 2.66 -8.26
CA GLU A 11 -19.17 2.88 -6.93
C GLU A 11 -18.19 1.75 -6.54
N PRO A 12 -17.14 2.07 -5.78
CA PRO A 12 -16.25 1.07 -5.21
C PRO A 12 -16.98 0.28 -4.12
N ILE A 13 -16.62 -1.00 -3.99
CA ILE A 13 -17.16 -1.90 -2.95
C ILE A 13 -16.22 -2.05 -1.76
N ALA A 14 -14.94 -1.65 -1.91
CA ALA A 14 -13.95 -1.66 -0.85
C ALA A 14 -12.82 -0.66 -1.14
N ALA A 15 -12.20 -0.15 -0.08
CA ALA A 15 -10.90 0.50 -0.16
C ALA A 15 -9.77 -0.54 -0.13
N ALA A 16 -8.69 -0.28 -0.85
CA ALA A 16 -7.43 -1.01 -0.72
C ALA A 16 -6.31 0.01 -0.43
N SER A 17 -5.20 -0.42 0.18
CA SER A 17 -4.05 0.41 0.59
C SER A 17 -3.92 1.73 -0.21
N ILE A 18 -3.49 1.64 -1.47
CA ILE A 18 -3.28 2.77 -2.39
C ILE A 18 -4.30 2.83 -3.54
N GLY A 19 -5.47 2.20 -3.38
CA GLY A 19 -6.42 1.98 -4.46
C GLY A 19 -7.87 1.80 -4.00
N GLN A 20 -8.74 1.49 -4.95
CA GLN A 20 -10.15 1.20 -4.73
C GLN A 20 -10.53 -0.07 -5.48
N VAL A 21 -11.46 -0.85 -4.93
CA VAL A 21 -11.91 -2.11 -5.53
C VAL A 21 -13.33 -1.97 -6.01
N TYR A 22 -13.56 -2.33 -7.27
CA TYR A 22 -14.85 -2.31 -7.93
C TYR A 22 -15.32 -3.73 -8.23
N LYS A 23 -16.64 -3.90 -8.32
CA LYS A 23 -17.23 -5.17 -8.74
C LYS A 23 -17.35 -5.20 -10.26
N GLY A 24 -16.78 -6.22 -10.90
CA GLY A 24 -16.84 -6.42 -12.34
C GLY A 24 -17.43 -7.76 -12.75
N GLU A 25 -17.84 -7.84 -14.00
CA GLU A 25 -18.22 -9.06 -14.70
C GLU A 25 -17.54 -9.07 -16.07
N LEU A 26 -16.86 -10.17 -16.40
CA LEU A 26 -16.15 -10.36 -17.67
C LEU A 26 -17.11 -10.79 -18.79
N LEU A 27 -16.65 -10.71 -20.04
CA LEU A 27 -17.41 -11.18 -21.23
C LEU A 27 -17.86 -12.64 -21.16
N ASP A 28 -17.17 -13.48 -20.38
CA ASP A 28 -17.52 -14.89 -20.15
C ASP A 28 -18.44 -15.11 -18.93
N GLY A 29 -18.94 -14.04 -18.31
CA GLY A 29 -19.85 -14.08 -17.15
C GLY A 29 -19.15 -14.27 -15.80
N ARG A 30 -17.82 -14.42 -15.75
CA ARG A 30 -17.11 -14.51 -14.45
C ARG A 30 -17.16 -13.20 -13.70
N LYS A 31 -17.54 -13.27 -12.42
CA LYS A 31 -17.50 -12.15 -11.48
C LYS A 31 -16.07 -11.93 -11.01
N VAL A 32 -15.62 -10.68 -11.01
CA VAL A 32 -14.25 -10.30 -10.65
C VAL A 32 -14.25 -9.09 -9.71
N ALA A 33 -13.21 -8.99 -8.88
CA ALA A 33 -12.88 -7.78 -8.14
C ALA A 33 -11.81 -7.02 -8.94
N VAL A 34 -12.06 -5.75 -9.26
CA VAL A 34 -11.17 -4.91 -10.05
C VAL A 34 -10.54 -3.85 -9.15
N LYS A 35 -9.29 -4.04 -8.76
CA LYS A 35 -8.51 -3.07 -7.98
C LYS A 35 -7.94 -2.02 -8.93
N VAL A 36 -8.28 -0.75 -8.70
CA VAL A 36 -7.86 0.41 -9.47
C VAL A 36 -7.01 1.30 -8.57
N GLN A 37 -5.82 1.65 -9.04
CA GLN A 37 -4.93 2.57 -8.33
C GLN A 37 -5.51 3.99 -8.36
N ARG A 38 -5.37 4.74 -7.25
CA ARG A 38 -5.78 6.14 -7.22
C ARG A 38 -4.89 6.96 -8.17
N PRO A 39 -5.44 7.99 -8.84
CA PRO A 39 -4.62 8.91 -9.62
C PRO A 39 -3.59 9.60 -8.72
N ASN A 40 -2.41 9.91 -9.27
CA ASN A 40 -1.34 10.68 -8.61
C ASN A 40 -0.81 10.09 -7.29
N ILE A 41 -1.00 8.79 -7.05
CA ILE A 41 -0.67 8.17 -5.77
C ILE A 41 0.81 8.25 -5.39
N LEU A 42 1.71 8.28 -6.38
CA LEU A 42 3.15 8.42 -6.12
C LEU A 42 3.50 9.81 -5.58
N ASP A 43 2.82 10.85 -6.06
CA ASP A 43 3.04 12.22 -5.58
C ASP A 43 2.49 12.38 -4.15
N GLU A 44 1.33 11.79 -3.87
CA GLU A 44 0.74 11.73 -2.53
C GLU A 44 1.67 11.01 -1.55
N ILE A 45 2.15 9.81 -1.92
CA ILE A 45 3.12 9.04 -1.12
C ILE A 45 4.40 9.86 -0.88
N ALA A 46 4.95 10.50 -1.90
CA ALA A 46 6.18 11.29 -1.77
C ALA A 46 6.00 12.47 -0.82
N LEU A 47 4.87 13.18 -0.89
CA LEU A 47 4.55 14.29 0.00
C LEU A 47 4.38 13.81 1.44
N ASP A 48 3.64 12.73 1.67
CA ASP A 48 3.42 12.17 3.01
C ASP A 48 4.74 11.73 3.65
N LEU A 49 5.60 11.03 2.91
CA LEU A 49 6.91 10.60 3.39
C LEU A 49 7.83 11.79 3.70
N HIS A 50 7.77 12.85 2.88
CA HIS A 50 8.53 14.06 3.14
C HIS A 50 8.10 14.72 4.46
N ILE A 51 6.79 14.85 4.68
CA ILE A 51 6.23 15.42 5.93
C ILE A 51 6.60 14.53 7.13
N LEU A 52 6.42 13.21 7.03
CA LEU A 52 6.77 12.28 8.10
C LEU A 52 8.26 12.35 8.45
N ARG A 53 9.14 12.42 7.46
CA ARG A 53 10.59 12.53 7.67
C ARG A 53 10.96 13.86 8.34
N LEU A 54 10.29 14.96 8.00
CA LEU A 54 10.47 16.26 8.67
C LEU A 54 10.02 16.24 10.13
N LEU A 55 8.93 15.52 10.43
CA LEU A 55 8.35 15.44 11.78
C LEU A 55 9.02 14.39 12.68
N ALA A 56 9.66 13.37 12.11
CA ALA A 56 10.29 12.27 12.85
C ALA A 56 11.22 12.74 13.99
N PRO A 57 12.13 13.73 13.80
CA PRO A 57 12.98 14.20 14.89
C PRO A 57 12.21 14.83 16.05
N LEU A 58 11.16 15.59 15.76
CA LEU A 58 10.31 16.22 16.77
C LEU A 58 9.49 15.16 17.52
N GLN A 59 8.90 14.21 16.80
CA GLN A 59 8.13 13.13 17.39
C GLN A 59 8.99 12.24 18.30
N THR A 60 10.21 11.89 17.89
CA THR A 60 11.15 11.12 18.73
C THR A 60 11.48 11.89 20.02
N ARG A 61 11.78 13.19 19.93
CA ARG A 61 12.05 14.02 21.12
C ARG A 61 10.88 14.09 22.07
N ILE A 62 9.66 14.29 21.56
CA ILE A 62 8.44 14.34 22.37
C ILE A 62 8.19 12.98 23.03
N SER A 63 8.26 11.89 22.27
CA SER A 63 8.08 10.52 22.78
C SER A 63 9.06 10.21 23.90
N ASN A 64 10.35 10.49 23.70
CA ASN A 64 11.38 10.25 24.71
C ASN A 64 11.16 11.11 25.97
N ALA A 65 10.79 12.38 25.80
CA ALA A 65 10.49 13.27 26.92
C ALA A 65 9.30 12.77 27.77
N VAL A 66 8.21 12.33 27.12
CA VAL A 66 7.04 11.73 27.80
C VAL A 66 7.44 10.47 28.56
N ASN A 67 8.32 9.65 27.97
CA ASN A 67 8.84 8.43 28.59
C ASN A 67 10.00 8.66 29.58
N LYS A 68 10.39 9.92 29.81
CA LYS A 68 11.49 10.32 30.71
C LYS A 68 12.84 9.65 30.37
N VAL A 69 13.09 9.41 29.09
CA VAL A 69 14.38 8.90 28.58
C VAL A 69 15.12 10.00 27.82
N PRO A 70 16.46 10.05 27.88
CA PRO A 70 17.24 10.98 27.06
C PRO A 70 17.04 10.69 25.56
N THR A 71 17.15 11.73 24.73
CA THR A 71 17.17 11.56 23.26
C THR A 71 18.59 11.61 22.76
N TYR A 72 18.99 10.57 22.04
CA TYR A 72 20.27 10.50 21.37
C TYR A 72 20.12 10.70 19.85
N PRO A 73 21.19 11.12 19.15
CA PRO A 73 21.17 11.27 17.70
C PRO A 73 20.76 10.00 16.95
N GLU A 74 21.08 8.81 17.49
CA GLU A 74 20.70 7.51 16.93
C GLU A 74 19.19 7.26 16.96
N ASP A 75 18.47 7.73 17.98
CA ASP A 75 17.01 7.57 18.05
C ASP A 75 16.32 8.32 16.89
N ILE A 76 16.83 9.52 16.57
CA ILE A 76 16.34 10.34 15.47
C ILE A 76 16.69 9.69 14.13
N ARG A 77 17.93 9.20 13.97
CA ARG A 77 18.33 8.48 12.76
C ARG A 77 17.46 7.25 12.53
N LEU A 78 17.26 6.43 13.55
CA LEU A 78 16.41 5.24 13.47
C LEU A 78 14.98 5.58 13.05
N ALA A 79 14.40 6.65 13.61
CA ALA A 79 13.06 7.10 13.23
C ALA A 79 12.99 7.53 11.75
N CYS A 80 14.00 8.27 11.27
CA CYS A 80 14.10 8.65 9.87
C CYS A 80 14.29 7.44 8.94
N ASP A 81 15.12 6.48 9.33
CA ASP A 81 15.38 5.25 8.56
C ASP A 81 14.12 4.38 8.48
N LEU A 82 13.31 4.34 9.54
CA LEU A 82 12.01 3.66 9.54
C LEU A 82 11.05 4.29 8.54
N VAL A 83 10.99 5.63 8.48
CA VAL A 83 10.19 6.35 7.48
C VAL A 83 10.66 6.01 6.06
N ASP A 84 11.97 5.95 5.83
CA ASP A 84 12.52 5.60 4.51
C ASP A 84 12.18 4.15 4.11
N GLU A 85 12.21 3.21 5.05
CA GLU A 85 11.82 1.83 4.81
C GLU A 85 10.33 1.70 4.47
N TRP A 86 9.46 2.40 5.23
CA TRP A 86 8.04 2.48 4.89
C TRP A 86 7.83 3.06 3.50
N GLY A 87 8.60 4.10 3.14
CA GLY A 87 8.54 4.71 1.82
C GLY A 87 8.90 3.74 0.69
N ARG A 88 9.94 2.92 0.87
CA ARG A 88 10.28 1.86 -0.10
C ARG A 88 9.12 0.88 -0.27
N GLY A 89 8.46 0.49 0.81
CA GLY A 89 7.29 -0.40 0.79
C GLY A 89 6.13 0.20 -0.02
N PHE A 90 5.71 1.43 0.30
CA PHE A 90 4.60 2.08 -0.40
C PHE A 90 4.86 2.31 -1.89
N VAL A 91 6.08 2.69 -2.25
CA VAL A 91 6.46 2.82 -3.67
C VAL A 91 6.43 1.46 -4.36
N ALA A 92 6.90 0.39 -3.70
CA ALA A 92 6.83 -0.97 -4.26
C ALA A 92 5.38 -1.45 -4.46
N GLU A 93 4.45 -1.07 -3.57
CA GLU A 93 3.02 -1.37 -3.72
C GLU A 93 2.37 -0.70 -4.94
N SER A 94 2.99 0.33 -5.52
CA SER A 94 2.47 1.00 -6.71
C SER A 94 2.46 0.13 -7.96
N ASP A 95 3.28 -0.94 -7.99
CA ASP A 95 3.32 -1.88 -9.10
C ASP A 95 2.54 -3.17 -8.79
N TYR A 96 1.27 -3.16 -9.18
CA TYR A 96 0.36 -4.31 -8.99
C TYR A 96 0.77 -5.58 -9.73
N ARG A 97 1.76 -5.54 -10.63
CA ARG A 97 2.26 -6.75 -11.30
C ARG A 97 2.98 -7.66 -10.31
N TYR A 98 3.71 -7.09 -9.34
CA TYR A 98 4.36 -7.86 -8.28
C TYR A 98 3.31 -8.53 -7.37
N GLU A 99 2.29 -7.79 -6.95
CA GLU A 99 1.16 -8.33 -6.17
C GLU A 99 0.44 -9.47 -6.90
N ALA A 100 0.21 -9.30 -8.21
CA ALA A 100 -0.41 -10.33 -9.04
C ALA A 100 0.47 -11.58 -9.17
N ALA A 101 1.79 -11.42 -9.31
CA ALA A 101 2.73 -12.55 -9.35
C ALA A 101 2.75 -13.31 -8.02
N ASN A 102 2.82 -12.60 -6.90
CA ASN A 102 2.79 -13.18 -5.56
C ASN A 102 1.47 -13.93 -5.29
N THR A 103 0.34 -13.38 -5.73
CA THR A 103 -0.97 -14.02 -5.60
C THR A 103 -1.05 -15.34 -6.39
N LYS A 104 -0.49 -15.37 -7.61
CA LYS A 104 -0.42 -16.60 -8.42
C LYS A 104 0.45 -17.67 -7.75
N ALA A 105 1.63 -17.27 -7.26
CA ALA A 105 2.53 -18.17 -6.55
C ALA A 105 1.87 -18.74 -5.28
N PHE A 106 1.26 -17.86 -4.47
CA PHE A 106 0.55 -18.25 -3.26
C PHE A 106 -0.59 -19.22 -3.57
N ARG A 107 -1.41 -18.94 -4.59
CA ARG A 107 -2.48 -19.85 -5.03
C ARG A 107 -1.95 -21.22 -5.43
N ALA A 108 -0.83 -21.28 -6.16
CA ALA A 108 -0.22 -22.55 -6.54
C ALA A 108 0.22 -23.34 -5.29
N SER A 109 0.90 -22.70 -4.35
CA SER A 109 1.31 -23.32 -3.09
C SER A 109 0.14 -23.78 -2.21
N MET A 110 -1.00 -23.08 -2.24
CA MET A 110 -2.21 -23.53 -1.53
C MET A 110 -2.79 -24.80 -2.15
N LEU A 111 -2.90 -24.84 -3.49
CA LEU A 111 -3.41 -26.01 -4.21
C LEU A 111 -2.53 -27.25 -4.01
N GLU A 112 -1.20 -27.08 -4.00
CA GLU A 112 -0.24 -28.16 -3.70
C GLU A 112 -0.45 -28.76 -2.31
N ARG A 113 -0.98 -27.97 -1.37
CA ARG A 113 -1.29 -28.38 0.01
C ARG A 113 -2.72 -28.89 0.18
N GLY A 114 -3.51 -28.95 -0.90
CA GLY A 114 -4.91 -29.38 -0.86
C GLY A 114 -5.86 -28.37 -0.21
N LEU A 115 -5.47 -27.09 -0.18
CA LEU A 115 -6.32 -25.97 0.26
C LEU A 115 -7.02 -25.28 -0.91
#